data_AF-A0AAW1V8T7-F1
#
_entry.id   AF-A0AAW1V8T7-F1
#
_cell.length_a   1.000
_cell.length_b   1.000
_cell.length_c   1.000
_cell.angle_alpha   90.00
_cell.angle_beta   90.00
_cell.angle_gamma   90.00
#
_symmetry.space_group_name_H-M   'P 1'
#
loop_
_entity.id
_entity.type
_entity.pdbx_description
1 polymer ?
#
loop_
_entity_poly.entity_id
_entity_poly.type
_entity_poly.pdbx_seq_one_letter_code
_entity_poly.pdbx_strand_id
1 'polypeptide(L)'
;MGGTPRRKKKVVHSTQATDDKKLQSSLKKLPVNTIPGIEEVNMIKEDGSVIHFINPKAQASLAANTFAITGHGENKQITEMLPGILNQFGPEGLNQLKTLASSVASTNVGKISPE
;
A
#
# COMPACT_ATOMS: atom_id res chain seq x y z
N MET A 1 -23.44 -14.83 50.03
CA MET A 1 -24.11 -14.96 48.71
C MET A 1 -24.14 -13.59 48.05
N GLY A 2 -23.09 -13.19 47.33
CA GLY A 2 -23.02 -11.89 46.65
C GLY A 2 -22.40 -12.06 45.28
N GLY A 3 -23.24 -12.10 44.24
CA GLY A 3 -22.80 -12.18 42.85
C GLY A 3 -22.44 -10.80 42.30
N THR A 4 -21.22 -10.62 41.84
CA THR A 4 -20.78 -9.40 41.14
C THR A 4 -21.57 -9.22 39.82
N PRO A 5 -22.04 -7.99 39.50
CA PRO A 5 -22.74 -7.73 38.25
C PRO A 5 -21.83 -7.99 37.04
N ARG A 6 -22.23 -8.95 36.21
CA ARG A 6 -21.51 -9.36 35.00
C ARG A 6 -21.76 -8.31 33.90
N ARG A 7 -20.76 -7.47 33.62
CA ARG A 7 -20.79 -6.47 32.52
C ARG A 7 -20.98 -7.20 31.18
N LYS A 8 -22.10 -6.96 30.49
CA LYS A 8 -22.27 -7.42 29.10
C LYS A 8 -21.27 -6.71 28.20
N LYS A 9 -20.30 -7.46 27.65
CA LYS A 9 -19.41 -6.95 26.61
C LYS A 9 -20.23 -6.76 25.33
N LYS A 10 -20.47 -5.52 24.93
CA LYS A 10 -21.04 -5.21 23.62
C LYS A 10 -19.96 -5.50 22.57
N VAL A 11 -20.07 -6.64 21.90
CA VAL A 11 -19.20 -6.98 20.77
C VAL A 11 -19.76 -6.27 19.55
N VAL A 12 -19.18 -5.11 19.22
CA VAL A 12 -19.54 -4.36 18.01
C VAL A 12 -18.91 -5.08 16.83
N HIS A 13 -19.73 -5.70 15.98
CA HIS A 13 -19.29 -6.19 14.69
C HIS A 13 -19.23 -5.01 13.73
N SER A 14 -18.02 -4.57 13.39
CA SER A 14 -17.82 -3.60 12.32
C SER A 14 -17.92 -4.32 10.98
N THR A 15 -18.70 -3.80 10.05
CA THR A 15 -18.78 -4.28 8.67
C THR A 15 -17.98 -3.34 7.78
N GLN A 16 -17.33 -3.88 6.73
CA GLN A 16 -16.50 -3.10 5.81
C GLN A 16 -17.22 -1.85 5.26
N ALA A 17 -18.51 -1.97 4.94
CA ALA A 17 -19.33 -0.86 4.45
C ALA A 17 -19.55 0.27 5.48
N THR A 18 -19.55 -0.04 6.78
CA THR A 18 -19.69 0.96 7.85
C THR A 18 -18.39 1.72 8.06
N ASP A 19 -17.26 1.02 7.97
CA ASP A 19 -15.94 1.63 8.12
C ASP A 19 -15.62 2.55 6.94
N ASP A 20 -16.00 2.18 5.71
CA ASP A 20 -15.79 3.02 4.53
C ASP A 20 -16.53 4.37 4.63
N LYS A 21 -17.78 4.37 5.13
CA LYS A 21 -18.54 5.62 5.38
C LYS A 21 -17.87 6.51 6.42
N LYS A 22 -17.30 5.93 7.47
CA LYS A 22 -16.58 6.69 8.50
C LYS A 22 -15.28 7.26 7.94
N LEU A 23 -14.56 6.48 7.14
CA LEU A 23 -13.30 6.88 6.53
C LEU A 23 -13.51 8.05 5.56
N GLN A 24 -14.54 7.96 4.71
CA GLN A 24 -14.96 9.08 3.85
C GLN A 24 -15.36 10.32 4.65
N SER A 25 -16.05 10.14 5.77
CA SER A 25 -16.43 11.26 6.65
C SER A 25 -15.22 11.94 7.29
N SER A 26 -14.19 11.17 7.64
CA SER A 26 -12.92 11.69 8.14
C SER A 26 -12.13 12.41 7.06
N LEU A 27 -12.07 11.85 5.84
CA LEU A 27 -11.40 12.48 4.71
C LEU A 27 -12.01 13.83 4.35
N LYS A 28 -13.34 13.97 4.43
CA LYS A 28 -14.03 15.27 4.22
C LYS A 28 -13.64 16.37 5.21
N LYS A 29 -13.10 16.03 6.38
CA LYS A 29 -12.59 17.02 7.35
C LYS A 29 -11.23 17.59 6.93
N LEU A 30 -10.50 16.84 6.11
CA LEU A 30 -9.32 17.33 5.42
C LEU A 30 -9.77 18.02 4.11
N PRO A 31 -9.07 19.07 3.65
CA PRO A 31 -9.36 19.71 2.37
C PRO A 31 -8.85 18.84 1.21
N VAL A 32 -9.37 17.61 1.09
CA VAL A 32 -9.01 16.67 0.02
C VAL A 32 -9.84 16.96 -1.24
N ASN A 33 -9.16 17.00 -2.37
CA ASN A 33 -9.74 17.14 -3.70
C ASN A 33 -9.56 15.84 -4.48
N THR A 34 -10.56 15.46 -5.28
CA THR A 34 -10.45 14.31 -6.18
C THR A 34 -9.49 14.64 -7.32
N ILE A 35 -8.55 13.73 -7.61
CA ILE A 35 -7.67 13.84 -8.77
C ILE A 35 -8.28 13.01 -9.91
N PRO A 36 -8.70 13.62 -11.02
CA PRO A 36 -9.28 12.90 -12.16
C PRO A 36 -8.20 12.21 -12.99
N GLY A 37 -8.59 11.13 -13.69
CA GLY A 37 -7.76 10.52 -14.73
C GLY A 37 -6.52 9.78 -14.22
N ILE A 38 -6.51 9.32 -12.98
CA ILE A 38 -5.40 8.48 -12.49
C ILE A 38 -5.45 7.11 -13.18
N GLU A 39 -4.40 6.81 -13.93
CA GLU A 39 -4.25 5.55 -14.63
C GLU A 39 -3.73 4.46 -13.69
N GLU A 40 -2.76 4.79 -12.86
CA GLU A 40 -2.17 3.86 -11.90
C GLU A 40 -1.58 4.56 -10.69
N VAL A 41 -1.49 3.83 -9.58
CA VAL A 41 -0.71 4.21 -8.40
C VAL A 41 0.15 3.02 -7.98
N ASN A 42 1.43 3.27 -7.75
CA ASN A 42 2.37 2.26 -7.29
C ASN A 42 2.92 2.65 -5.92
N MET A 43 2.69 1.79 -4.92
CA MET A 43 3.30 1.92 -3.60
C MET A 43 4.45 0.92 -3.50
N ILE A 44 5.67 1.43 -3.66
CA ILE A 44 6.88 0.61 -3.59
C ILE A 44 7.26 0.42 -2.12
N LYS A 45 7.47 -0.82 -1.72
CA LYS A 45 7.92 -1.19 -0.38
C LYS A 45 9.42 -1.47 -0.38
N GLU A 46 10.01 -1.37 0.81
CA GLU A 46 11.43 -1.62 1.04
C GLU A 46 11.82 -3.09 0.83
N ASP A 47 10.86 -4.03 0.87
CA ASP A 47 11.07 -5.45 0.62
C ASP A 47 11.11 -5.81 -0.89
N GLY A 48 10.97 -4.82 -1.77
CA GLY A 48 10.94 -5.02 -3.22
C GLY A 48 9.59 -5.49 -3.78
N SER A 49 8.55 -5.53 -2.95
CA SER A 49 7.17 -5.69 -3.42
C SER A 49 6.53 -4.33 -3.72
N VAL A 50 5.55 -4.32 -4.61
CA VAL A 50 4.79 -3.13 -5.01
C VAL A 50 3.31 -3.41 -4.79
N ILE A 51 2.59 -2.49 -4.16
CA ILE A 51 1.12 -2.48 -4.20
C ILE A 51 0.72 -1.66 -5.41
N HIS A 52 0.20 -2.32 -6.43
CA HIS A 52 -0.16 -1.74 -7.71
C HIS A 52 -1.68 -1.56 -7.79
N PHE A 53 -2.11 -0.35 -8.11
CA PHE A 53 -3.51 -0.02 -8.33
C PHE A 53 -3.72 0.40 -9.79
N ILE A 54 -4.68 -0.21 -10.48
CA ILE A 54 -5.09 0.15 -11.83
C ILE A 54 -6.37 0.99 -11.75
N ASN A 55 -6.36 2.14 -12.41
CA ASN A 55 -7.43 3.13 -12.44
C ASN A 55 -8.05 3.44 -11.05
N PRO A 56 -7.25 3.73 -10.00
CA PRO A 56 -7.79 3.99 -8.68
C PRO A 56 -8.54 5.32 -8.61
N LYS A 57 -9.44 5.43 -7.64
CA LYS A 57 -9.96 6.73 -7.20
C LYS A 57 -8.92 7.34 -6.25
N ALA A 58 -8.35 8.47 -6.66
CA ALA A 58 -7.42 9.21 -5.84
C ALA A 58 -8.04 10.52 -5.34
N GLN A 59 -7.82 10.80 -4.06
CA GLN A 59 -8.10 12.10 -3.46
C GLN A 59 -6.82 12.59 -2.80
N ALA A 60 -6.56 13.87 -2.84
CA ALA A 60 -5.36 14.44 -2.23
C ALA A 60 -5.64 15.80 -1.60
N SER A 61 -4.99 16.04 -0.47
CA SER A 61 -4.79 17.36 0.08
C SER A 61 -3.30 17.66 0.00
N LEU A 62 -2.91 18.50 -0.96
CA LEU A 62 -1.51 18.93 -1.11
C LEU A 62 -1.07 19.76 0.10
N ALA A 63 -1.96 20.61 0.63
CA ALA A 63 -1.70 21.40 1.83
C ALA A 63 -1.39 20.54 3.06
N ALA A 64 -2.01 19.36 3.16
CA ALA A 64 -1.80 18.41 4.26
C ALA A 64 -0.87 17.24 3.89
N ASN A 65 -0.23 17.26 2.72
CA ASN A 65 0.57 16.16 2.18
C ASN A 65 -0.10 14.78 2.35
N THR A 66 -1.42 14.72 2.14
CA THR A 66 -2.22 13.51 2.39
C THR A 66 -2.84 13.04 1.08
N PHE A 67 -2.62 11.77 0.76
CA PHE A 67 -3.22 11.08 -0.39
C PHE A 67 -4.10 9.94 0.10
N ALA A 68 -5.32 9.85 -0.40
CA ALA A 68 -6.25 8.76 -0.16
C ALA A 68 -6.51 8.05 -1.48
N ILE A 69 -6.06 6.79 -1.56
CA ILE A 69 -6.16 5.94 -2.75
C ILE A 69 -7.17 4.84 -2.44
N THR A 70 -8.21 4.74 -3.26
CA THR A 70 -9.25 3.71 -3.14
C THR A 70 -9.37 2.96 -4.45
N GLY A 71 -9.17 1.65 -4.39
CA GLY A 71 -9.23 0.77 -5.55
C GLY A 71 -8.78 -0.63 -5.20
N HIS A 72 -8.83 -1.53 -6.18
CA HIS A 72 -8.25 -2.85 -6.04
C HIS A 72 -6.73 -2.75 -6.13
N GLY A 73 -6.04 -3.11 -5.05
CA GLY A 73 -4.58 -3.16 -4.99
C GLY A 73 -4.10 -4.59 -5.19
N GLU A 74 -3.20 -4.80 -6.14
CA GLU A 74 -2.51 -6.07 -6.38
C GLU A 74 -1.08 -6.00 -5.83
N ASN A 75 -0.67 -7.01 -5.07
CA ASN A 75 0.72 -7.13 -4.66
C ASN A 75 1.51 -7.80 -5.79
N LYS A 76 2.51 -7.11 -6.33
CA LYS A 76 3.41 -7.60 -7.37
C LYS A 76 4.86 -7.52 -6.91
N GLN A 77 5.74 -8.32 -7.48
CA GLN A 77 7.18 -8.10 -7.32
C GLN A 77 7.65 -7.01 -8.27
N ILE A 78 8.59 -6.17 -7.82
CA ILE A 78 9.15 -5.08 -8.64
C ILE A 78 9.72 -5.58 -9.97
N THR A 79 10.24 -6.80 -9.99
CA THR A 79 10.79 -7.48 -11.17
C THR A 79 9.75 -7.75 -12.25
N GLU A 80 8.48 -7.96 -11.88
CA GLU A 80 7.38 -8.21 -12.81
C GLU A 80 6.91 -6.94 -13.52
N MET A 81 7.24 -5.76 -12.97
CA MET A 81 6.87 -4.46 -13.53
C MET A 81 7.98 -3.80 -14.35
N LEU A 82 9.10 -4.52 -14.57
CA LEU A 82 10.21 -4.05 -15.40
C LEU A 82 9.88 -4.20 -16.91
N PRO A 83 10.38 -3.28 -17.76
CA PRO A 83 11.17 -2.09 -17.42
C PRO A 83 10.32 -0.87 -17.06
N GLY A 84 8.99 -0.92 -17.20
CA GLY A 84 8.10 0.25 -17.11
C GLY A 84 8.20 1.01 -15.79
N ILE A 85 8.32 0.27 -14.67
CA ILE A 85 8.44 0.87 -13.33
C ILE A 85 9.72 1.71 -13.15
N LEU A 86 10.77 1.48 -13.96
CA LEU A 86 12.04 2.24 -13.87
C LEU A 86 11.83 3.73 -14.07
N ASN A 87 10.87 4.13 -14.90
CA ASN A 87 10.58 5.53 -15.19
C ASN A 87 9.91 6.26 -14.01
N GLN A 88 9.39 5.51 -13.03
CA GLN A 88 8.77 6.05 -11.81
C GLN A 88 9.79 6.22 -10.69
N PHE A 89 10.95 5.60 -10.81
CA PHE A 89 12.05 5.78 -9.89
C PHE A 89 12.92 6.97 -10.33
N GLY A 90 13.12 7.92 -9.41
CA GLY A 90 14.21 8.88 -9.52
C GLY A 90 15.58 8.21 -9.32
N PRO A 91 16.69 8.98 -9.42
CA PRO A 91 18.05 8.46 -9.25
C PRO A 91 18.25 7.71 -7.92
N GLU A 92 17.58 8.16 -6.86
CA GLU A 92 17.61 7.54 -5.54
C GLU A 92 16.88 6.19 -5.51
N GLY A 93 15.69 6.12 -6.13
CA GLY A 93 14.91 4.90 -6.25
C GLY A 93 15.59 3.81 -7.07
N LEU A 94 16.36 4.20 -8.09
CA LEU A 94 17.18 3.28 -8.87
C LEU A 94 18.31 2.66 -8.03
N ASN A 95 18.87 3.39 -7.06
CA ASN A 95 19.87 2.82 -6.15
C ASN A 95 19.23 1.77 -5.24
N GLN A 96 18.03 2.02 -4.71
CA GLN A 96 17.30 1.03 -3.92
C GLN A 96 16.97 -0.22 -4.74
N LEU A 97 16.54 -0.05 -5.99
CA LEU A 97 16.30 -1.16 -6.90
C LEU A 97 17.58 -1.96 -7.18
N LYS A 98 18.73 -1.28 -7.36
CA LYS A 98 20.03 -1.97 -7.50
C LYS A 98 20.37 -2.77 -6.25
N THR A 99 20.22 -2.20 -5.07
CA THR A 99 20.46 -2.91 -3.80
C THR A 99 19.56 -4.13 -3.65
N LEU A 100 18.27 -3.99 -3.98
CA LEU A 100 17.32 -5.10 -3.99
C LEU A 100 17.73 -6.19 -4.99
N ALA A 101 18.09 -5.82 -6.22
CA ALA A 101 18.57 -6.75 -7.24
C ALA A 101 19.84 -7.48 -6.81
N SER A 102 20.80 -6.78 -6.19
CA SER A 102 22.03 -7.37 -5.65
C SER A 102 21.77 -8.32 -4.47
N SER A 103 20.81 -8.01 -3.61
CA SER A 103 20.38 -8.90 -2.53
C SER A 103 19.75 -10.17 -3.07
N VAL A 104 18.85 -10.06 -4.06
CA VAL A 104 18.22 -11.21 -4.71
C VAL A 104 19.24 -12.07 -5.45
N ALA A 105 20.24 -11.45 -6.10
CA ALA A 105 21.35 -12.18 -6.72
C ALA A 105 22.18 -12.94 -5.68
N SER A 106 22.40 -12.36 -4.50
CA SER A 106 23.17 -12.98 -3.42
C SER A 106 22.45 -14.18 -2.79
N THR A 107 21.10 -14.17 -2.73
CA THR A 107 20.31 -15.30 -2.21
C THR A 107 20.24 -16.49 -3.19
N ASN A 108 20.36 -16.25 -4.50
CA ASN A 108 20.34 -17.33 -5.50
C ASN A 108 21.71 -17.96 -5.81
N VAL A 109 22.81 -17.48 -5.23
CA VAL A 109 24.16 -18.08 -5.41
C VAL A 109 24.47 -19.15 -4.31
N GLY A 110 23.53 -19.46 -3.42
CA GLY A 110 23.73 -20.39 -2.29
C GLY A 110 23.32 -21.86 -2.49
N LYS A 111 22.83 -22.28 -3.67
CA LYS A 111 22.48 -23.69 -3.94
C LYS A 111 22.94 -24.18 -5.31
N ILE A 112 24.25 -24.17 -5.53
CA ILE A 112 24.90 -25.14 -6.40
C ILE A 112 26.10 -25.65 -5.61
N SER A 113 25.87 -26.62 -4.74
CA SER A 113 26.95 -27.46 -4.21
C SER A 113 27.33 -28.44 -5.33
N PRO A 114 28.59 -28.49 -5.77
CA PRO A 114 29.09 -29.62 -6.53
C PRO A 114 29.46 -30.73 -5.53
N GLU A 115 28.68 -31.81 -5.49
CA GLU A 115 29.19 -33.17 -5.29
C GLU A 115 28.21 -34.17 -5.90
#